data_AF-A0A382YDD2-F1
#
_entry.id   AF-A0A382YDD2-F1
#
_cell.length_a   1.000
_cell.length_b   1.000
_cell.length_c   1.000
_cell.angle_alpha   90.00
_cell.angle_beta   90.00
_cell.angle_gamma   90.00
#
_symmetry.space_group_name_H-M   'P 1'
#
loop_
_entity.id
_entity.type
_entity.pdbx_description
1 polymer ?
#
loop_
_entity_poly.entity_id
_entity_poly.type
_entity_poly.pdbx_seq_one_letter_code
_entity_poly.pdbx_strand_id
1 'polypeptide(L)'
;MLSNSNSAATQEVLKNYYQELEGFNLAPLWNVQEEALVDEPTSKASPHLWRWKDLEPRAIKAGELIGTADAERRVLMLLNPTIKDRIATTNSLFSGLQIVMPGEAARAHRHTPSALRFIINSDGGYT
;
A
#
# COMPACT_ATOMS: atom_id res chain seq x y z
N MET A 1 17.11 32.32 29.19
CA MET A 1 16.92 32.62 27.75
C MET A 1 17.86 31.72 26.96
N LEU A 2 17.38 31.08 25.90
CA LEU A 2 18.26 30.42 24.94
C LEU A 2 18.84 31.52 24.03
N SER A 3 20.16 31.62 23.94
CA SER A 3 20.84 32.47 22.97
C SER A 3 21.18 31.65 21.73
N ASN A 4 21.03 32.24 20.54
CA ASN A 4 21.41 31.57 19.30
C ASN A 4 22.93 31.30 19.27
N SER A 5 23.30 30.11 18.78
CA SER A 5 24.67 29.72 18.49
C SER A 5 25.07 30.24 17.10
N ASN A 6 26.29 30.77 16.97
CA ASN A 6 26.87 31.23 15.71
C ASN A 6 27.87 30.22 15.12
N SER A 7 27.73 28.93 15.44
CA SER A 7 28.59 27.89 14.86
C SER A 7 28.42 27.82 13.35
N ALA A 8 29.54 27.86 12.61
CA ALA A 8 29.55 27.77 11.15
C ALA A 8 30.67 26.81 10.72
N ALA A 9 30.31 25.55 10.46
CA ALA A 9 31.20 24.56 9.88
C ALA A 9 31.29 24.71 8.35
N THR A 10 32.40 24.26 7.76
CA THR A 10 32.52 24.18 6.29
C THR A 10 31.63 23.07 5.74
N GLN A 11 31.29 23.14 4.45
CA GLN A 11 30.50 22.12 3.76
C GLN A 11 31.16 20.73 3.80
N GLU A 12 32.49 20.67 3.74
CA GLU A 12 33.24 19.41 3.82
C GLU A 12 33.12 18.76 5.20
N VAL A 13 33.25 19.55 6.28
CA VAL A 13 33.08 19.07 7.65
C VAL A 13 31.65 18.57 7.89
N LEU A 14 30.64 19.31 7.41
CA LEU A 14 29.24 18.88 7.51
C LEU A 14 28.97 17.58 6.75
N LYS A 15 29.52 17.44 5.54
CA LYS A 15 29.38 16.23 4.74
C LYS A 15 29.97 15.01 5.45
N ASN A 16 31.20 15.11 5.96
CA ASN A 16 31.85 14.02 6.68
C ASN A 16 31.06 13.65 7.95
N TYR A 17 30.61 14.66 8.71
CA TYR A 17 29.77 14.43 9.87
C TYR A 17 28.47 13.68 9.52
N TYR A 18 27.76 14.09 8.47
CA TYR A 18 26.53 13.40 8.04
C TYR A 18 26.79 11.96 7.59
N GLN A 19 27.93 11.68 6.95
CA GLN A 19 28.33 10.30 6.60
C GLN A 19 28.64 9.45 7.84
N GLU A 20 29.29 10.02 8.86
CA GLU A 20 29.53 9.33 10.12
C GLU A 20 28.21 8.96 10.83
N LEU A 21 27.21 9.85 10.80
CA LEU A 21 25.89 9.59 11.39
C LEU A 21 25.20 8.36 10.81
N GLU A 22 25.39 8.06 9.52
CA GLU A 22 24.83 6.86 8.87
C GLU A 22 25.29 5.58 9.57
N GLY A 23 26.55 5.52 10.02
CA GLY A 23 27.10 4.38 10.79
C GLY A 23 26.43 4.15 12.14
N PHE A 24 25.72 5.16 12.66
CA PHE A 24 24.97 5.09 13.91
C PHE A 24 23.45 5.01 13.70
N ASN A 25 22.97 4.89 12.46
CA ASN A 25 21.55 5.03 12.11
C ASN A 25 20.94 6.36 12.58
N LEU A 26 21.73 7.43 12.56
CA LEU A 26 21.30 8.79 12.89
C LEU A 26 21.08 9.61 11.61
N ALA A 27 20.08 10.48 11.63
CA ALA A 27 19.81 11.42 10.54
C ALA A 27 19.55 12.83 11.10
N PRO A 28 20.09 13.88 10.47
CA PRO A 28 19.91 15.25 10.93
C PRO A 28 18.51 15.80 10.59
N LEU A 29 17.65 15.99 11.59
CA LEU A 29 16.29 16.54 11.39
C LEU A 29 16.29 17.90 10.68
N TRP A 30 17.26 18.77 10.97
CA TRP A 30 17.35 20.11 10.37
C TRP A 30 17.59 20.09 8.86
N ASN A 31 17.98 18.95 8.27
CA ASN A 31 18.10 18.79 6.81
C ASN A 31 16.77 18.38 6.15
N VAL A 32 15.80 17.89 6.92
CA VAL A 32 14.53 17.32 6.43
C VAL A 32 13.32 17.88 7.19
N GLN A 33 13.48 19.01 7.87
CA GLN A 33 12.50 19.51 8.83
C GLN A 33 11.16 19.84 8.15
N GLU A 34 11.20 20.41 6.95
CA GLU A 34 10.01 20.74 6.16
C GLU A 34 9.27 19.48 5.67
N GLU A 35 9.98 18.40 5.39
CA GLU A 35 9.37 17.12 4.99
C GLU A 35 8.80 16.35 6.20
N ALA A 36 9.47 16.46 7.35
CA ALA A 36 9.08 15.77 8.58
C ALA A 36 7.93 16.45 9.32
N LEU A 37 7.83 17.78 9.23
CA LEU A 37 6.85 18.60 9.95
C LEU A 37 5.93 19.31 8.94
N VAL A 38 5.03 18.53 8.34
CA VAL A 38 3.96 19.06 7.48
C VAL A 38 2.79 19.58 8.31
N ASP A 39 2.18 20.69 7.89
CA ASP A 39 1.01 21.29 8.55
C ASP A 39 -0.24 20.41 8.46
N GLU A 40 -0.33 19.60 7.40
CA GLU A 40 -1.43 18.66 7.18
C GLU A 40 -0.93 17.30 6.66
N PRO A 41 -1.65 16.19 6.92
CA PRO A 41 -1.26 14.88 6.45
C PRO A 41 -1.22 14.80 4.91
N THR A 42 -0.06 14.43 4.38
CA THR A 42 0.12 14.17 2.95
C THR A 42 -0.12 12.68 2.65
N SER A 43 -1.17 12.38 1.89
CA SER A 43 -1.48 11.00 1.50
C SER A 43 -0.57 10.53 0.37
N LYS A 44 0.06 9.35 0.54
CA LYS A 44 0.77 8.67 -0.56
C LYS A 44 -0.19 8.10 -1.61
N ALA A 45 -1.39 7.71 -1.18
CA ALA A 45 -2.48 7.27 -2.05
C ALA A 45 -3.12 8.45 -2.78
N SER A 46 -3.28 8.33 -4.10
CA SER A 46 -4.08 9.24 -4.92
C SER A 46 -5.52 8.74 -5.04
N PRO A 47 -6.52 9.64 -5.18
CA PRO A 47 -7.88 9.25 -5.53
C PRO A 47 -7.89 8.50 -6.87
N HIS A 48 -8.55 7.34 -6.90
CA HIS A 48 -8.67 6.55 -8.11
C HIS A 48 -10.03 5.86 -8.18
N LEU A 49 -10.57 5.73 -9.39
CA LEU A 49 -11.87 5.13 -9.63
C LEU A 49 -11.71 3.87 -10.48
N TRP A 50 -12.04 2.72 -9.89
CA TRP A 50 -12.24 1.48 -10.62
C TRP A 50 -13.73 1.30 -10.93
N ARG A 51 -14.12 1.44 -12.20
CA ARG A 51 -15.53 1.33 -12.59
C ARG A 51 -15.90 -0.14 -12.78
N TRP A 52 -17.02 -0.57 -12.20
CA TRP A 52 -17.50 -1.95 -12.31
C TRP A 52 -17.58 -2.46 -13.76
N LYS A 53 -18.14 -1.65 -14.68
CA LYS A 53 -18.24 -1.96 -16.10
C LYS A 53 -16.90 -2.31 -16.78
N ASP A 54 -15.79 -1.78 -16.24
CA ASP A 54 -14.46 -2.05 -16.75
C ASP A 54 -13.83 -3.26 -16.03
N LEU A 55 -14.15 -3.48 -14.75
CA LEU A 55 -13.64 -4.60 -13.96
C LEU A 55 -14.31 -5.94 -14.31
N GLU A 56 -15.63 -5.95 -14.51
CA GLU A 56 -16.42 -7.17 -14.67
C GLU A 56 -15.92 -8.07 -15.80
N PRO A 57 -15.67 -7.59 -17.03
CA PRO A 57 -15.15 -8.44 -18.10
C PRO A 57 -13.77 -9.03 -17.76
N ARG A 58 -12.93 -8.31 -17.02
CA ARG A 58 -11.60 -8.77 -16.59
C ARG A 58 -11.70 -9.83 -15.50
N ALA A 59 -12.67 -9.67 -14.60
CA ALA A 59 -12.95 -10.61 -13.51
C ALA A 59 -13.43 -11.96 -14.09
N ILE A 60 -14.41 -11.91 -15.00
CA ILE A 60 -14.89 -13.10 -15.71
C ILE A 60 -13.75 -13.75 -16.49
N LYS A 61 -12.95 -12.95 -17.21
CA LYS A 61 -11.82 -13.50 -17.97
C LYS A 61 -10.80 -14.20 -17.07
N ALA A 62 -10.52 -13.68 -15.88
CA ALA A 62 -9.67 -14.37 -14.92
C ALA A 62 -10.27 -15.72 -14.49
N GLY A 63 -11.60 -15.79 -14.30
CA GLY A 63 -12.32 -17.03 -13.99
C GLY A 63 -12.22 -18.11 -15.07
N GLU A 64 -12.15 -17.71 -16.35
CA GLU A 64 -11.96 -18.65 -17.47
C GLU A 64 -10.51 -19.14 -17.61
N LEU A 65 -9.54 -18.31 -17.24
CA LEU A 65 -8.12 -18.56 -17.54
C LEU A 65 -7.35 -19.20 -16.40
N ILE A 66 -7.73 -18.94 -15.15
CA ILE A 66 -6.95 -19.30 -13.97
C ILE A 66 -7.74 -20.27 -13.12
N GLY A 67 -7.27 -21.51 -13.02
CA GLY A 67 -7.89 -22.53 -12.17
C GLY A 67 -7.66 -22.26 -10.67
N THR A 68 -8.46 -22.89 -9.82
CA THR A 68 -8.33 -22.77 -8.35
C THR A 68 -7.07 -23.45 -7.80
N ALA A 69 -6.48 -24.39 -8.54
CA ALA A 69 -5.20 -25.00 -8.17
C ALA A 69 -4.03 -24.00 -8.28
N ASP A 70 -4.11 -23.07 -9.23
CA ASP A 70 -3.08 -22.06 -9.49
C ASP A 70 -3.21 -20.84 -8.58
N ALA A 71 -4.40 -20.61 -8.01
CA ALA A 71 -4.69 -19.49 -7.12
C ALA A 71 -5.59 -19.90 -5.96
N GLU A 72 -5.04 -19.98 -4.74
CA GLU A 72 -5.83 -20.27 -3.52
C GLU A 72 -7.04 -19.34 -3.37
N ARG A 73 -6.87 -18.07 -3.76
CA ARG A 73 -7.94 -17.09 -3.94
C ARG A 73 -7.68 -16.31 -5.21
N ARG A 74 -8.51 -16.52 -6.23
CA ARG A 74 -8.47 -15.73 -7.46
C ARG A 74 -9.01 -14.32 -7.19
N VAL A 75 -8.09 -13.39 -6.98
CA VAL A 75 -8.38 -12.00 -6.60
C VAL A 75 -7.66 -11.06 -7.57
N LEU A 76 -8.41 -10.14 -8.17
CA LEU A 76 -7.84 -8.99 -8.87
C LEU A 76 -7.63 -7.86 -7.86
N MET A 77 -6.37 -7.50 -7.63
CA MET A 77 -5.98 -6.52 -6.62
C MET A 77 -6.25 -5.10 -7.12
N LEU A 78 -6.87 -4.25 -6.29
CA LEU A 78 -7.09 -2.84 -6.60
C LEU A 78 -5.88 -2.02 -6.13
N LEU A 79 -4.89 -1.85 -7.01
CA LEU A 79 -3.62 -1.20 -6.66
C LEU A 79 -3.68 0.32 -6.90
N ASN A 80 -3.35 1.10 -5.88
CA ASN A 80 -3.31 2.55 -6.00
C ASN A 80 -2.24 2.98 -7.03
N PRO A 81 -2.54 3.86 -8.00
CA PRO A 81 -1.58 4.24 -9.03
C PRO A 81 -0.30 4.91 -8.50
N THR A 82 -0.36 5.60 -7.36
CA THR A 82 0.79 6.34 -6.81
C THR A 82 1.57 5.57 -5.75
N ILE A 83 1.04 4.46 -5.23
CA ILE A 83 1.78 3.58 -4.30
C ILE A 83 2.49 2.50 -5.12
N LYS A 84 3.81 2.62 -5.27
CA LYS A 84 4.64 1.70 -6.08
C LYS A 84 5.52 0.78 -5.25
N ASP A 85 5.76 1.13 -4.00
CA ASP A 85 6.65 0.45 -3.08
C ASP A 85 6.01 -0.79 -2.41
N ARG A 86 4.69 -0.94 -2.50
CA ARG A 86 3.97 -2.09 -1.91
C ARG A 86 2.59 -2.34 -2.53
N ILE A 87 2.03 -3.49 -2.17
CA ILE A 87 0.65 -3.87 -2.45
C ILE A 87 -0.30 -3.07 -1.55
N ALA A 88 -1.07 -2.15 -2.12
CA ALA A 88 -2.05 -1.36 -1.36
C ALA A 88 -3.13 -0.72 -2.23
N THR A 89 -4.34 -0.57 -1.69
CA THR A 89 -5.42 0.21 -2.30
C THR A 89 -5.45 1.64 -1.75
N THR A 90 -5.18 1.79 -0.45
CA THR A 90 -4.99 3.08 0.23
C THR A 90 -3.75 3.03 1.12
N ASN A 91 -3.49 4.08 1.92
CA ASN A 91 -2.39 4.07 2.88
C ASN A 91 -2.49 2.96 3.94
N SER A 92 -3.68 2.42 4.21
CA SER A 92 -3.91 1.44 5.29
C SER A 92 -4.77 0.25 4.90
N LEU A 93 -5.44 0.28 3.74
CA LEU A 93 -6.35 -0.77 3.31
C LEU A 93 -5.87 -1.47 2.04
N PHE A 94 -6.13 -2.77 1.99
CA PHE A 94 -6.11 -3.58 0.79
C PHE A 94 -7.55 -3.92 0.39
N SER A 95 -7.82 -3.86 -0.91
CA SER A 95 -9.07 -4.31 -1.52
C SER A 95 -8.76 -5.07 -2.82
N GLY A 96 -9.62 -6.04 -3.12
CA GLY A 96 -9.53 -6.83 -4.32
C GLY A 96 -10.89 -7.38 -4.70
N LEU A 97 -11.08 -7.61 -5.99
CA LEU A 97 -12.24 -8.29 -6.54
C LEU A 97 -11.98 -9.78 -6.55
N GLN A 98 -12.67 -10.53 -5.69
CA GLN A 98 -12.59 -11.99 -5.66
C GLN A 98 -13.58 -12.59 -6.66
N ILE A 99 -13.13 -13.58 -7.42
CA ILE A 99 -13.95 -14.30 -8.40
C ILE A 99 -14.03 -15.77 -7.99
N VAL A 100 -15.25 -16.25 -7.76
CA VAL A 100 -15.54 -17.66 -7.46
C VAL A 100 -16.58 -18.13 -8.47
N MET A 101 -16.22 -19.10 -9.30
CA MET A 101 -17.08 -19.66 -10.33
C MET A 101 -17.97 -20.77 -9.74
N PRO A 102 -19.08 -21.15 -10.41
CA PRO A 102 -19.95 -22.22 -9.95
C PRO A 102 -19.17 -23.52 -9.67
N GLY A 103 -19.40 -24.12 -8.49
CA GLY A 103 -18.73 -25.35 -8.06
C GLY A 103 -17.34 -25.16 -7.45
N GLU A 104 -16.78 -23.96 -7.46
CA GLU A 104 -15.50 -23.67 -6.81
C GLU A 104 -15.67 -23.37 -5.32
N ALA A 105 -14.69 -23.79 -4.51
CA ALA A 105 -14.58 -23.44 -3.10
C ALA A 105 -13.16 -22.98 -2.79
N ALA A 106 -13.04 -21.93 -1.97
CA ALA A 106 -11.76 -21.48 -1.45
C ALA A 106 -11.43 -22.22 -0.13
N ARG A 107 -10.15 -22.53 0.09
CA ARG A 107 -9.71 -23.21 1.32
C ARG A 107 -9.84 -22.30 2.56
N ALA A 108 -10.19 -22.92 3.69
CA ALA A 108 -10.22 -22.25 4.98
C ALA A 108 -8.80 -21.91 5.46
N HIS A 109 -8.63 -20.73 6.06
CA HIS A 109 -7.40 -20.31 6.72
C HIS A 109 -7.68 -19.22 7.75
N ARG A 110 -6.66 -18.83 8.52
CA ARG A 110 -6.71 -17.74 9.49
C ARG A 110 -5.49 -16.85 9.36
N HIS A 111 -5.65 -15.57 9.68
CA HIS A 111 -4.57 -14.59 9.66
C HIS A 111 -4.88 -13.48 10.67
N THR A 112 -3.84 -12.74 11.09
CA THR A 112 -4.01 -11.61 12.01
C THR A 112 -4.72 -10.39 11.42
N PRO A 113 -4.66 -10.09 10.09
CA PRO A 113 -5.44 -8.99 9.52
C PRO A 113 -6.94 -9.24 9.63
N SER A 114 -7.72 -8.19 9.92
CA SER A 114 -9.17 -8.23 9.79
C SER A 114 -9.58 -8.19 8.31
N ALA A 115 -10.68 -8.86 7.96
CA ALA A 115 -11.20 -8.88 6.61
C ALA A 115 -12.73 -8.76 6.61
N LEU A 116 -13.28 -8.13 5.56
CA LEU A 116 -14.71 -8.11 5.28
C LEU A 116 -14.93 -8.52 3.82
N ARG A 117 -16.09 -9.12 3.55
CA ARG A 117 -16.52 -9.45 2.19
C ARG A 117 -17.80 -8.71 1.88
N PHE A 118 -17.75 -7.88 0.84
CA PHE A 118 -18.93 -7.20 0.31
C PHE A 118 -19.31 -7.84 -1.03
N ILE A 119 -20.56 -8.29 -1.13
CA ILE A 119 -21.06 -9.00 -2.32
C ILE A 119 -21.61 -7.98 -3.32
N ILE A 120 -21.02 -7.97 -4.52
CA ILE A 120 -21.46 -7.11 -5.63
C ILE A 120 -22.43 -7.85 -6.55
N ASN A 121 -22.12 -9.11 -6.88
CA ASN A 121 -22.95 -9.99 -7.69
C ASN A 121 -22.72 -11.43 -7.20
N SER A 122 -23.79 -12.12 -6.81
CA SER A 122 -23.73 -13.52 -6.37
C SER A 122 -25.11 -14.15 -6.43
N ASP A 123 -25.13 -15.41 -6.83
CA ASP A 123 -26.26 -16.32 -6.65
C ASP A 123 -25.77 -17.51 -5.83
N GLY A 124 -26.17 -17.57 -4.54
CA GLY A 124 -25.83 -18.67 -3.64
C GLY A 124 -24.43 -18.67 -3.00
N GLY A 125 -23.67 -17.58 -3.09
CA GLY A 125 -22.36 -17.47 -2.42
C GLY A 125 -22.46 -17.41 -0.89
N TYR A 126 -21.54 -18.10 -0.20
CA TYR A 126 -21.51 -18.18 1.27
C TYR A 126 -20.09 -17.99 1.84
N THR A 127 -19.99 -17.94 3.17
CA THR A 127 -18.73 -17.93 3.95
C THR A 127 -18.87 -18.84 5.15
#